data_AF-A0A3L7N6W5-F1
#
_entry.id   AF-A0A3L7N6W5-F1
#
_cell.length_a   1.000
_cell.length_b   1.000
_cell.length_c   1.000
_cell.angle_alpha   90.00
_cell.angle_beta   90.00
_cell.angle_gamma   90.00
#
_symmetry.space_group_name_H-M   'P 1'
#
loop_
_entity.id
_entity.type
_entity.pdbx_description
1 polymer ?
#
loop_
_entity_poly.entity_id
_entity_poly.type
_entity_poly.pdbx_seq_one_letter_code
_entity_poly.pdbx_strand_id
1 'polypeptide(L)'
;MPSTAQQIWIVRHSDTEWSLNGRHTGRTDVPLTSGGELKADQLAPQLAKGNFALVLSSPVSRGMETARRAGFADRVQPDPNLLEWDYGKYEGLTSAQIAAMHFSGDHDANLDWDLWRDGCPSGESIEAVASRARTIVQRCLAT
;
A
#
# COMPACT_ATOMS: atom_id res chain seq x y z
N MET A 1 -20.16 18.16 25.23
CA MET A 1 -20.12 17.79 23.80
C MET A 1 -19.36 16.47 23.72
N PRO A 2 -19.88 15.38 23.16
CA PRO A 2 -19.03 14.23 22.89
C PRO A 2 -17.96 14.72 21.90
N SER A 3 -16.69 14.61 22.28
CA SER A 3 -15.57 14.74 21.38
C SER A 3 -15.78 13.72 20.26
N THR A 4 -16.04 14.16 19.03
CA THR A 4 -16.03 13.25 17.88
C THR A 4 -14.59 12.76 17.75
N ALA A 5 -14.35 11.49 18.10
CA ALA A 5 -13.05 10.87 17.91
C ALA A 5 -12.63 11.00 16.45
N GLN A 6 -11.41 11.49 16.19
CA GLN A 6 -10.86 11.51 14.84
C GLN A 6 -10.78 10.07 14.31
N GLN A 7 -11.25 9.87 13.09
CA GLN A 7 -11.25 8.58 12.42
C GLN A 7 -10.35 8.63 11.20
N ILE A 8 -9.44 7.65 11.07
CA ILE A 8 -8.62 7.45 9.89
C ILE A 8 -9.13 6.22 9.16
N TRP A 9 -9.49 6.38 7.90
CA TRP A 9 -9.96 5.29 7.04
C TRP A 9 -8.82 4.92 6.09
N ILE A 10 -8.45 3.64 6.07
CA ILE A 10 -7.35 3.13 5.24
C ILE A 10 -7.95 2.24 4.16
N VAL A 11 -7.62 2.54 2.91
CA VAL A 11 -8.07 1.79 1.73
C VAL A 11 -6.84 1.33 0.97
N ARG A 12 -6.71 0.01 0.77
CA ARG A 12 -5.71 -0.55 -0.14
C ARG A 12 -6.16 -0.30 -1.58
N HIS A 13 -5.23 -0.02 -2.48
CA HIS A 13 -5.53 0.06 -3.91
C HIS A 13 -6.21 -1.24 -4.41
N SER A 14 -7.01 -1.13 -5.46
CA SER A 14 -7.68 -2.26 -6.09
C SER A 14 -6.71 -3.13 -6.92
N ASP A 15 -7.21 -4.23 -7.47
CA ASP A 15 -6.37 -5.27 -8.07
C ASP A 15 -5.52 -4.78 -9.25
N THR A 16 -4.24 -5.14 -9.21
CA THR A 16 -3.29 -5.08 -10.33
C THR A 16 -2.91 -6.49 -10.77
N GLU A 17 -2.24 -6.63 -11.91
CA GLU A 17 -1.73 -7.94 -12.34
C GLU A 17 -0.83 -8.57 -11.25
N TRP A 18 0.02 -7.77 -10.62
CA TRP A 18 0.98 -8.24 -9.63
C TRP A 18 0.33 -8.58 -8.29
N SER A 19 -0.71 -7.83 -7.87
CA SER A 19 -1.43 -8.20 -6.66
C SER A 19 -2.19 -9.51 -6.82
N LEU A 20 -2.66 -9.83 -8.04
CA LEU A 20 -3.40 -11.05 -8.33
C LEU A 20 -2.51 -12.30 -8.37
N ASN A 21 -1.25 -12.17 -8.79
CA ASN A 21 -0.30 -13.28 -8.86
C ASN A 21 0.70 -13.32 -7.69
N GLY A 22 0.51 -12.49 -6.67
CA GLY A 22 1.28 -12.50 -5.42
C GLY A 22 2.68 -11.91 -5.54
N ARG A 23 2.94 -11.08 -6.55
CA ARG A 23 4.21 -10.35 -6.71
C ARG A 23 4.23 -9.11 -5.81
N HIS A 24 5.31 -8.96 -5.06
CA HIS A 24 5.54 -7.78 -4.22
C HIS A 24 5.71 -6.54 -5.10
N THR A 25 4.84 -5.54 -4.92
CA THR A 25 4.76 -4.36 -5.79
C THR A 25 5.00 -3.09 -4.99
N GLY A 26 6.26 -2.65 -4.95
CA GLY A 26 6.67 -1.43 -4.28
C GLY A 26 6.55 -0.23 -5.21
N ARG A 27 7.69 0.17 -5.78
CA ARG A 27 7.79 1.40 -6.59
C ARG A 27 7.38 1.24 -8.04
N THR A 28 7.31 0.00 -8.56
CA THR A 28 6.89 -0.24 -9.93
C THR A 28 5.45 0.26 -10.13
N ASP A 29 5.23 1.06 -11.17
CA ASP A 29 3.92 1.59 -11.47
C ASP A 29 3.10 0.59 -12.31
N VAL A 30 2.49 -0.38 -11.62
CA VAL A 30 1.58 -1.35 -12.22
C VAL A 30 0.15 -0.80 -12.16
N PRO A 31 -0.54 -0.64 -13.31
CA PRO A 31 -1.90 -0.11 -13.34
C PRO A 31 -2.91 -1.11 -12.76
N LEU A 32 -4.12 -0.61 -12.47
CA LEU A 32 -5.25 -1.47 -12.14
C LEU A 32 -5.60 -2.38 -13.33
N THR A 33 -6.07 -3.59 -13.03
CA THR A 33 -6.75 -4.41 -14.02
C THR A 33 -8.16 -3.87 -14.26
N SER A 34 -8.82 -4.24 -15.37
CA SER A 34 -10.23 -3.88 -15.59
C SER A 34 -11.14 -4.37 -14.47
N GLY A 35 -10.85 -5.54 -13.88
CA GLY A 35 -11.57 -6.02 -12.69
C GLY A 35 -11.28 -5.16 -11.45
N GLY A 36 -10.04 -4.69 -11.29
CA GLY A 36 -9.63 -3.77 -10.24
C GLY A 36 -10.31 -2.40 -10.36
N GLU A 37 -10.47 -1.87 -11.57
CA GLU A 37 -11.22 -0.64 -11.82
C GLU A 37 -12.67 -0.75 -11.36
N LEU A 38 -13.36 -1.84 -11.75
CA LEU A 38 -14.74 -2.09 -11.31
C LEU A 38 -14.86 -2.25 -9.79
N LYS A 39 -13.87 -2.89 -9.15
CA LYS A 39 -13.80 -2.99 -7.68
C LYS A 39 -13.57 -1.63 -7.02
N ALA A 40 -12.78 -0.75 -7.64
CA ALA A 40 -12.57 0.61 -7.15
C ALA A 40 -13.87 1.44 -7.20
N ASP A 41 -14.62 1.33 -8.30
CA ASP A 41 -15.90 2.03 -8.47
C ASP A 41 -16.92 1.62 -7.38
N GLN A 42 -16.87 0.35 -6.95
CA GLN A 42 -17.75 -0.19 -5.88
C GLN A 42 -17.48 0.42 -4.49
N LEU A 43 -16.34 1.08 -4.28
CA LEU A 43 -16.02 1.77 -3.02
C LEU A 43 -16.81 3.07 -2.87
N ALA A 44 -17.18 3.73 -3.97
CA ALA A 44 -17.76 5.06 -3.95
C ALA A 44 -19.03 5.18 -3.08
N PRO A 45 -20.02 4.28 -3.16
CA PRO A 45 -21.21 4.37 -2.31
C PRO A 45 -20.93 4.23 -0.82
N GLN A 46 -19.89 3.47 -0.43
CA GLN A 46 -19.54 3.28 0.97
C GLN A 46 -18.77 4.47 1.53
N LEU A 47 -17.82 5.01 0.74
CA LEU A 47 -17.03 6.15 1.15
C LEU A 47 -17.85 7.46 1.10
N ALA A 48 -18.86 7.57 0.23
CA ALA A 48 -19.76 8.73 0.20
C ALA A 48 -20.55 8.95 1.52
N LYS A 49 -20.60 7.95 2.41
CA LYS A 49 -21.22 8.07 3.74
C LYS A 49 -20.35 8.83 4.75
N GLY A 50 -19.05 8.93 4.48
CA GLY A 50 -18.08 9.62 5.34
C GLY A 50 -17.94 11.09 4.95
N ASN A 51 -17.68 11.94 5.94
CA ASN A 51 -17.25 13.33 5.71
C ASN A 51 -15.75 13.45 5.96
N PHE A 52 -14.94 13.32 4.91
CA PHE A 52 -13.47 13.34 5.02
C PHE A 52 -12.94 14.77 4.97
N ALA A 53 -12.21 15.21 5.99
CA ALA A 53 -11.50 16.49 5.95
C ALA A 53 -10.27 16.44 5.03
N LEU A 54 -9.66 15.26 4.90
CA LEU A 54 -8.44 15.03 4.13
C LEU A 54 -8.53 13.69 3.38
N VAL A 55 -8.09 13.69 2.12
CA VAL A 55 -7.99 12.48 1.29
C VAL A 55 -6.60 12.44 0.69
N LEU A 56 -5.83 11.42 1.07
CA LEU A 56 -4.46 11.22 0.60
C LEU A 56 -4.36 9.90 -0.16
N SER A 57 -3.45 9.83 -1.11
CA SER A 57 -3.07 8.56 -1.75
C SER A 57 -1.58 8.52 -2.06
N SER A 58 -1.06 7.31 -2.22
CA SER A 58 0.26 7.10 -2.81
C SER A 58 0.30 7.69 -4.23
N PRO A 59 1.41 8.30 -4.66
CA PRO A 59 1.49 8.94 -5.98
C PRO A 59 1.46 7.96 -7.16
N VAL A 60 1.62 6.64 -6.94
CA VAL A 60 1.58 5.63 -8.00
C VAL A 60 0.17 5.49 -8.59
N SER A 61 0.09 5.14 -9.88
CA SER A 61 -1.15 5.16 -10.66
C SER A 61 -2.26 4.35 -10.02
N ARG A 62 -1.99 3.12 -9.58
CA ARG A 62 -2.97 2.25 -8.90
C ARG A 62 -3.60 2.89 -7.66
N GLY A 63 -2.82 3.60 -6.86
CA GLY A 63 -3.31 4.27 -5.65
C GLY A 63 -4.16 5.49 -6.00
N MET A 64 -3.68 6.31 -6.92
CA MET A 64 -4.42 7.48 -7.38
C MET A 64 -5.72 7.08 -8.07
N GLU A 65 -5.68 6.09 -8.95
CA GLU A 65 -6.84 5.66 -9.74
C GLU A 65 -7.93 5.01 -8.87
N THR A 66 -7.54 4.19 -7.88
CA THR A 66 -8.51 3.69 -6.90
C THR A 66 -9.21 4.84 -6.17
N ALA A 67 -8.48 5.87 -5.74
CA ALA A 67 -9.08 7.01 -5.05
C ALA A 67 -10.01 7.85 -5.97
N ARG A 68 -9.61 8.08 -7.22
CA ARG A 68 -10.44 8.81 -8.20
C ARG A 68 -11.75 8.10 -8.44
N ARG A 69 -11.69 6.79 -8.72
CA ARG A 69 -12.84 5.91 -8.96
C ARG A 69 -13.74 5.75 -7.75
N ALA A 70 -13.15 5.78 -6.55
CA ALA A 70 -13.90 5.79 -5.31
C ALA A 70 -14.59 7.13 -4.97
N GLY A 71 -14.58 8.10 -5.90
CA GLY A 71 -15.34 9.36 -5.79
C GLY A 71 -14.52 10.56 -5.30
N PHE A 72 -13.18 10.48 -5.28
CA PHE A 72 -12.32 11.55 -4.76
C PHE A 72 -11.46 12.22 -5.84
N ALA A 73 -11.84 12.18 -7.11
CA ALA A 73 -11.04 12.72 -8.22
C ALA A 73 -10.54 14.16 -7.99
N ASP A 74 -11.41 15.04 -7.48
CA ASP A 74 -11.10 16.46 -7.25
C ASP A 74 -10.52 16.75 -5.85
N ARG A 75 -10.33 15.72 -5.02
CA ARG A 75 -10.03 15.86 -3.59
C ARG A 75 -8.78 15.10 -3.15
N VAL A 76 -8.43 14.02 -3.84
CA VAL A 76 -7.27 13.19 -3.49
C VAL A 76 -5.98 13.97 -3.74
N GLN A 77 -5.10 13.97 -2.73
CA GLN A 77 -3.78 14.56 -2.81
C GLN A 77 -2.71 13.47 -2.80
N PRO A 78 -1.73 13.48 -3.73
CA PRO A 78 -0.62 12.54 -3.66
C PRO A 78 0.28 12.88 -2.47
N ASP A 79 0.71 11.85 -1.74
CA ASP A 79 1.72 11.96 -0.68
C ASP A 79 2.76 10.84 -0.83
N PRO A 80 4.04 11.15 -1.13
CA PRO A 80 5.10 10.15 -1.24
C PRO A 80 5.29 9.31 0.04
N ASN A 81 4.88 9.80 1.21
CA ASN A 81 4.94 9.03 2.45
C ASN A 81 3.95 7.85 2.48
N LEU A 82 2.99 7.80 1.55
CA LEU A 82 2.06 6.67 1.35
C LEU A 82 2.57 5.64 0.33
N LEU A 83 3.77 5.80 -0.24
CA LEU A 83 4.38 4.76 -1.06
C LEU A 83 4.48 3.44 -0.28
N GLU A 84 4.24 2.34 -0.98
CA GLU A 84 4.50 1.00 -0.45
C GLU A 84 5.97 0.86 -0.05
N TRP A 85 6.28 -0.14 0.77
CA TRP A 85 7.65 -0.55 1.05
C TRP A 85 8.45 -0.68 -0.26
N ASP A 86 9.64 -0.10 -0.30
CA ASP A 86 10.59 -0.34 -1.38
C ASP A 86 11.22 -1.72 -1.25
N TYR A 87 10.76 -2.66 -2.08
CA TYR A 87 11.23 -4.04 -2.06
C TYR A 87 12.64 -4.21 -2.63
N GLY A 88 13.28 -3.17 -3.18
CA GLY A 88 14.65 -3.25 -3.68
C GLY A 88 14.84 -4.42 -4.66
N LYS A 89 15.74 -5.35 -4.32
CA LYS A 89 15.98 -6.56 -5.13
C LYS A 89 14.80 -7.53 -5.22
N TYR A 90 13.80 -7.38 -4.35
CA TYR A 90 12.62 -8.25 -4.29
C TYR A 90 11.40 -7.68 -5.04
N GLU A 91 11.54 -6.51 -5.65
CA GLU A 91 10.50 -5.90 -6.46
C GLU A 91 10.04 -6.84 -7.57
N GLY A 92 8.74 -7.14 -7.59
CA GLY A 92 8.14 -8.03 -8.56
C GLY A 92 8.46 -9.51 -8.36
N LEU A 93 9.00 -9.94 -7.23
CA LEU A 93 9.11 -11.35 -6.89
C LEU A 93 7.93 -11.80 -6.04
N THR A 94 7.61 -13.09 -6.06
CA THR A 94 6.70 -13.71 -5.10
C THR A 94 7.46 -14.10 -3.82
N SER A 95 6.76 -14.26 -2.69
CA SER A 95 7.39 -14.74 -1.46
C SER A 95 8.09 -16.10 -1.65
N ALA A 96 7.54 -16.99 -2.47
CA ALA A 96 8.16 -18.28 -2.78
C ALA A 96 9.48 -18.12 -3.55
N GLN A 97 9.56 -17.16 -4.48
CA GLN A 97 10.80 -16.86 -5.19
C GLN A 97 11.84 -16.25 -4.25
N ILE A 98 11.44 -15.35 -3.35
CA ILE A 98 12.34 -14.75 -2.36
C ILE A 98 12.88 -15.83 -1.41
N ALA A 99 12.00 -16.68 -0.86
CA ALA A 99 12.39 -17.79 0.01
C ALA A 99 13.40 -18.72 -0.69
N ALA A 100 13.19 -19.04 -1.97
CA ALA A 100 14.12 -19.85 -2.75
C ALA A 100 15.51 -19.20 -2.94
N MET A 101 15.60 -17.86 -2.94
CA MET A 101 16.89 -17.15 -3.00
C MET A 101 17.68 -17.23 -1.70
N HIS A 102 17.02 -17.47 -0.58
CA HIS A 102 17.65 -17.63 0.73
C HIS A 102 18.06 -19.08 1.02
N PHE A 103 17.70 -20.03 0.14
CA PHE A 103 17.96 -21.45 0.34
C PHE A 103 19.46 -21.79 0.22
N SER A 104 20.07 -22.27 1.31
CA SER A 104 21.48 -22.70 1.34
C SER A 104 21.72 -24.21 1.56
N GLY A 105 20.71 -25.06 1.35
CA GLY A 105 20.89 -26.53 1.27
C GLY A 105 20.28 -27.35 2.41
N ASP A 106 20.18 -26.82 3.63
CA ASP A 106 19.57 -27.50 4.78
C ASP A 106 18.54 -26.57 5.44
N HIS A 107 17.26 -26.65 5.05
CA HIS A 107 16.23 -25.79 5.64
C HIS A 107 15.24 -26.55 6.52
N ASP A 108 15.15 -26.09 7.76
CA ASP A 108 13.94 -26.10 8.57
C ASP A 108 12.94 -25.12 7.94
N ALA A 109 11.71 -25.59 7.65
CA ALA A 109 10.63 -24.79 7.06
C ALA A 109 10.18 -23.61 7.94
N ASN A 110 10.68 -23.49 9.17
CA ASN A 110 10.42 -22.36 10.07
C ASN A 110 11.31 -21.12 9.84
N LEU A 111 12.20 -21.13 8.85
CA LEU A 111 13.13 -20.03 8.52
C LEU A 111 12.77 -19.32 7.19
N ASP A 112 11.48 -19.21 6.88
CA ASP A 112 11.01 -18.41 5.73
C ASP A 112 11.36 -16.93 5.89
N TRP A 113 11.62 -16.26 4.76
CA TRP A 113 11.83 -14.81 4.70
C TRP A 113 10.64 -14.05 5.27
N ASP A 114 10.90 -13.12 6.19
CA ASP A 114 9.90 -12.24 6.77
C ASP A 114 10.32 -10.77 6.52
N LEU A 115 9.46 -10.02 5.84
CA LEU A 115 9.73 -8.61 5.49
C LEU A 115 10.04 -7.73 6.71
N TRP A 116 9.35 -7.96 7.83
CA TRP A 116 9.47 -7.14 9.03
C TRP A 116 10.76 -7.42 9.80
N ARG A 117 11.24 -8.67 9.75
CA ARG A 117 12.47 -9.12 10.41
C ARG A 117 13.70 -8.93 9.53
N ASP A 118 13.63 -9.34 8.27
CA ASP A 118 14.78 -9.49 7.38
C ASP A 118 14.91 -8.33 6.39
N GLY A 119 13.82 -7.59 6.15
CA GLY A 119 13.78 -6.50 5.19
C GLY A 119 14.02 -6.93 3.75
N CYS A 120 14.44 -5.96 2.93
CA CYS A 120 14.69 -6.12 1.51
C CYS A 120 16.09 -5.61 1.16
N PRO A 121 16.99 -6.44 0.57
CA PRO A 121 18.28 -5.98 0.10
C PRO A 121 18.15 -4.82 -0.90
N SER A 122 18.89 -3.74 -0.67
CA SER A 122 18.80 -2.50 -1.47
C SER A 122 17.41 -1.84 -1.47
N GLY A 123 16.54 -2.24 -0.54
CA GLY A 123 15.23 -1.65 -0.31
C GLY A 123 15.22 -0.73 0.91
N GLU A 124 14.01 -0.44 1.38
CA GLU A 124 13.79 0.39 2.56
C GLU A 124 13.86 -0.43 3.86
N SER A 125 14.24 0.21 4.98
CA SER A 125 14.20 -0.42 6.31
C SER A 125 12.83 -0.23 6.98
N ILE A 126 12.52 -1.07 7.97
CA ILE A 126 11.27 -0.95 8.75
C ILE A 126 11.17 0.40 9.46
N GLU A 127 12.29 0.95 9.94
CA GLU A 127 12.34 2.25 10.62
C GLU A 127 11.98 3.38 9.67
N ALA A 128 12.44 3.31 8.41
CA ALA A 128 12.13 4.31 7.40
C ALA A 128 10.64 4.26 7.00
N VAL A 129 10.08 3.07 6.75
CA VAL A 129 8.63 2.90 6.50
C VAL A 129 7.81 3.41 7.68
N ALA A 130 8.19 3.04 8.91
CA ALA A 130 7.50 3.48 10.12
C ALA A 130 7.57 5.00 10.28
N SER A 131 8.69 5.63 9.93
CA SER A 131 8.82 7.10 9.96
C SER A 131 7.87 7.78 8.97
N ARG A 132 7.75 7.26 7.75
CA ARG A 132 6.79 7.78 6.76
C ARG A 132 5.35 7.59 7.22
N ALA A 133 5.01 6.41 7.74
CA ALA A 133 3.67 6.13 8.27
C ALA A 133 3.31 7.07 9.43
N ARG A 134 4.23 7.33 10.37
CA ARG A 134 4.01 8.31 11.46
C ARG A 134 3.74 9.72 10.93
N THR A 135 4.46 10.14 9.88
CA THR A 135 4.25 11.45 9.24
C THR A 135 2.82 11.57 8.69
N ILE A 136 2.29 10.52 8.06
CA ILE A 136 0.91 10.48 7.58
C ILE A 136 -0.09 10.55 8.75
N VAL A 137 0.12 9.78 9.81
CA VAL A 137 -0.77 9.82 10.98
C VAL A 137 -0.80 11.22 11.59
N GLN A 138 0.36 11.86 11.76
CA GLN A 138 0.43 13.24 12.26
C GLN A 138 -0.30 14.22 11.35
N ARG A 139 -0.15 14.08 10.03
CA ARG A 139 -0.86 14.91 9.05
C ARG A 139 -2.38 14.73 9.13
N CYS A 140 -2.87 13.51 9.31
CA CYS A 140 -4.30 13.22 9.48
C CYS A 140 -4.86 13.76 10.80
N LEU A 141 -4.07 13.76 11.88
CA LEU A 141 -4.51 14.28 13.18
C LEU A 141 -4.49 15.80 13.27
N ALA A 142 -3.77 16.47 12.37
CA ALA A 142 -3.67 17.93 12.31
C ALA A 142 -4.83 18.62 11.56
N THR A 143 -5.82 17.86 11.08
CA THR A 143 -7.03 18.38 10.40
C THR A 143 -8.22 18.44 11.34
#